data_AF-A0A955EXN0-F1
#
_entry.id   AF-A0A955EXN0-F1
#
_cell.length_a   1.000
_cell.length_b   1.000
_cell.length_c   1.000
_cell.angle_alpha   90.00
_cell.angle_beta   90.00
_cell.angle_gamma   90.00
#
_symmetry.space_group_name_H-M   'P 1'
#
loop_
_entity.id
_entity.type
_entity.pdbx_description
1 polymer ?
#
loop_
_entity_poly.entity_id
_entity_poly.type
_entity_poly.pdbx_seq_one_letter_code
_entity_poly.pdbx_strand_id
1 'polypeptide(L)'
;GISESEVERRFGWFVEALRYGTPPHGGIALGLDRLVMCLIGASTIQDVIAFPKTSSAADLLCGAPASVDDAQMHELHLAWDLPQEDAPTSAD
;
A
#
# COMPACT_ATOMS: atom_id res chain seq x y z
N GLY A 1 2.51 -24.86 2.94
CA GLY A 1 3.70 -24.35 2.22
C GLY A 1 3.27 -23.86 0.86
N ILE A 2 4.09 -23.02 0.21
CA ILE A 2 3.83 -22.54 -1.16
C ILE A 2 4.18 -23.67 -2.14
N SER A 3 3.36 -23.90 -3.17
CA SER A 3 3.66 -24.90 -4.21
C SER A 3 4.79 -24.42 -5.11
N GLU A 4 5.49 -25.34 -5.77
CA GLU A 4 6.58 -25.00 -6.69
C GLU A 4 6.11 -24.10 -7.85
N SER A 5 4.93 -24.36 -8.40
CA SER A 5 4.31 -23.51 -9.41
C SER A 5 4.05 -22.08 -8.92
N GLU A 6 3.69 -21.91 -7.65
CA GLU A 6 3.40 -20.61 -7.05
C GLU A 6 4.69 -19.87 -6.65
N VAL A 7 5.75 -20.60 -6.28
CA VAL A 7 7.09 -20.03 -6.10
C VAL A 7 7.63 -19.50 -7.43
N GLU A 8 7.53 -20.28 -8.50
CA GLU A 8 8.00 -19.86 -9.82
C GLU A 8 7.25 -18.61 -10.30
N ARG A 9 5.92 -18.62 -10.20
CA ARG A 9 5.06 -17.50 -10.63
C ARG A 9 5.35 -16.19 -9.89
N ARG A 10 5.68 -16.25 -8.59
CA ARG A 10 5.85 -15.04 -7.75
C ARG A 10 7.30 -14.64 -7.55
N PHE A 11 8.21 -15.60 -7.55
CA PHE A 11 9.60 -15.43 -7.11
C PHE A 11 10.63 -16.12 -8.01
N GLY A 12 10.23 -16.66 -9.18
CA GLY A 12 11.14 -17.40 -10.09
C GLY A 12 12.40 -16.61 -10.42
N TRP A 13 12.24 -15.34 -10.84
CA TRP A 13 13.36 -14.43 -11.12
C TRP A 13 14.32 -14.26 -9.92
N PHE A 14 13.78 -14.21 -8.70
CA PHE A 14 14.56 -14.00 -7.48
C PHE A 14 15.33 -15.26 -7.12
N VAL A 15 14.67 -16.42 -7.19
CA VAL A 15 15.30 -17.73 -6.94
C VAL A 15 16.38 -18.01 -8.00
N GLU A 16 16.12 -17.68 -9.26
CA GLU A 16 17.10 -17.79 -10.34
C GLU A 16 18.33 -16.91 -10.08
N ALA A 17 18.14 -15.65 -9.69
CA ALA A 17 19.24 -14.75 -9.33
C ALA A 17 20.16 -15.34 -8.24
N LEU A 18 19.58 -16.02 -7.23
CA LEU A 18 20.34 -16.67 -6.17
C LEU A 18 21.25 -17.81 -6.69
N ARG A 19 20.87 -18.47 -7.79
CA ARG A 19 21.63 -19.60 -8.38
C ARG A 19 22.93 -19.15 -9.06
N TYR A 20 23.08 -17.88 -9.41
CA TYR A 20 24.28 -17.33 -10.04
C TYR A 20 25.39 -16.96 -9.05
N GLY A 21 25.38 -17.51 -7.83
CA GLY A 21 26.45 -17.34 -6.85
C GLY A 21 26.28 -16.11 -5.96
N THR A 22 25.05 -15.87 -5.48
CA THR A 22 24.82 -14.79 -4.51
C THR A 22 25.56 -15.09 -3.20
N PRO A 23 26.34 -14.14 -2.64
CA PRO A 23 27.09 -14.35 -1.41
C PRO A 23 26.15 -14.48 -0.19
N PRO A 24 26.64 -14.99 0.96
CA PRO A 24 25.92 -14.86 2.22
C PRO A 24 25.70 -13.38 2.53
N HIS A 25 24.44 -12.95 2.54
CA HIS A 25 24.06 -11.56 2.76
C HIS A 25 22.94 -11.49 3.80
N GLY A 26 22.90 -10.37 4.52
CA GLY A 26 21.88 -10.05 5.50
C GLY A 26 21.81 -8.55 5.67
N GLY A 27 20.62 -8.05 6.04
CA GLY A 27 20.38 -6.63 6.23
C GLY A 27 19.35 -6.40 7.32
N ILE A 28 19.21 -5.14 7.73
CA ILE A 28 18.19 -4.68 8.68
C ILE A 28 17.57 -3.39 8.15
N ALA A 29 16.27 -3.23 8.37
CA ALA A 29 15.56 -1.99 8.09
C ALA A 29 15.09 -1.37 9.41
N LEU A 30 15.43 -0.10 9.62
CA LEU A 30 14.96 0.69 10.76
C LEU A 30 13.76 1.53 10.33
N GLY A 31 12.71 1.56 11.17
CA GLY A 31 11.60 2.49 10.98
C GLY A 31 12.03 3.90 11.34
N LEU A 32 12.40 4.70 10.34
CA LEU A 32 12.93 6.06 10.53
C LEU A 32 12.01 6.95 11.36
N ASP A 33 10.72 6.96 11.04
CA ASP A 33 9.73 7.80 11.72
C ASP A 33 9.63 7.42 13.20
N ARG A 34 9.59 6.12 13.51
CA ARG A 34 9.58 5.64 14.90
C ARG A 34 10.89 5.93 15.62
N LEU A 35 12.03 5.82 14.93
CA LEU A 35 13.32 6.19 15.50
C LEU A 35 13.31 7.66 15.92
N VAL A 36 12.87 8.57 15.04
CA VAL A 36 12.77 10.00 15.33
C VAL A 36 11.77 10.27 16.44
N MET A 37 10.59 9.63 16.41
CA MET A 37 9.56 9.75 17.45
C MET A 37 10.11 9.43 18.84
N CYS A 38 10.87 8.33 18.95
CA CYS A 38 11.54 7.94 20.19
C CYS A 38 12.63 8.94 20.60
N LEU A 39 13.44 9.44 19.66
CA LEU A 39 14.53 10.37 19.95
C LEU A 39 14.03 11.71 20.50
N ILE A 40 12.87 12.18 20.05
CA ILE A 40 12.29 13.47 20.48
C ILE A 40 11.21 13.32 21.56
N GLY A 41 10.85 12.08 21.93
CA GLY A 41 9.79 11.80 22.91
C GLY A 41 8.38 12.18 22.43
N ALA A 42 8.13 12.10 21.12
CA ALA A 42 6.81 12.38 20.55
C ALA A 42 5.79 11.30 20.93
N SER A 43 4.52 11.72 21.06
CA SER A 43 3.43 10.86 21.52
C SER A 43 2.82 10.02 20.41
N THR A 44 2.91 10.52 19.17
CA THR A 44 2.41 9.84 17.97
C THR A 44 3.39 10.00 16.81
N ILE A 45 3.38 9.04 15.91
CA ILE A 45 4.19 9.06 14.67
C ILE A 45 3.77 10.22 13.75
N GLN A 46 2.54 10.72 13.89
CA GLN A 46 2.06 11.86 13.12
C GLN A 46 2.80 13.15 13.47
N ASP A 47 3.34 13.27 14.68
CA ASP A 47 4.08 14.46 15.14
C ASP A 47 5.45 14.61 14.45
N VAL A 48 5.95 13.54 13.82
CA VAL A 48 7.26 13.51 13.14
C VAL A 48 7.15 13.45 11.62
N ILE A 49 5.94 13.53 11.08
CA ILE A 49 5.66 13.50 9.65
C ILE A 49 5.04 14.85 9.27
N ALA A 50 5.61 15.54 8.27
CA ALA A 50 5.15 16.88 7.89
C ALA A 50 3.68 16.94 7.42
N PHE A 51 3.23 15.91 6.69
CA PHE A 51 1.87 15.79 6.18
C PHE A 51 1.33 14.38 6.52
N PRO A 52 0.91 14.16 7.78
CA PRO A 52 0.48 12.85 8.22
C PRO A 52 -0.89 12.50 7.60
N LYS A 53 -1.14 11.21 7.43
CA LYS A 53 -2.47 10.70 7.09
C LYS A 53 -3.27 10.37 8.34
N THR A 54 -4.60 10.49 8.24
CA THR A 54 -5.53 10.01 9.27
C THR A 54 -5.53 8.48 9.35
N SER A 55 -6.20 7.91 10.35
CA SER A 55 -6.42 6.47 10.46
C SER A 55 -7.22 5.88 9.29
N SER A 56 -8.02 6.70 8.60
CA SER A 56 -8.71 6.35 7.35
C SER A 56 -7.85 6.55 6.09
N ALA A 57 -6.53 6.72 6.25
CA ALA A 57 -5.55 6.96 5.18
C ALA A 57 -5.77 8.25 4.37
N ALA A 58 -6.54 9.20 4.89
CA ALA A 58 -6.84 10.47 4.22
C ALA A 58 -5.80 11.56 4.56
N ASP A 59 -5.52 12.41 3.59
CA ASP A 59 -4.81 13.68 3.77
C ASP A 59 -5.84 14.82 3.77
N LEU A 60 -6.03 15.43 4.93
CA LEU A 60 -7.01 16.50 5.09
C LEU A 60 -6.57 17.83 4.48
N LEU A 61 -5.26 18.06 4.34
CA LEU A 61 -4.73 19.29 3.76
C LEU A 61 -4.96 19.31 2.25
N CYS A 62 -4.70 18.18 1.59
CA CYS A 62 -4.82 18.07 0.13
C CYS A 62 -6.19 17.55 -0.34
N GLY A 63 -7.05 17.10 0.59
CA GLY A 63 -8.33 16.46 0.25
C GLY A 63 -8.14 15.13 -0.49
N ALA A 64 -7.14 14.33 -0.10
CA ALA A 64 -6.81 13.06 -0.75
C ALA A 64 -7.21 11.85 0.12
N PRO A 65 -7.57 10.70 -0.47
CA PRO A 65 -7.75 10.46 -1.90
C PRO A 65 -8.96 11.22 -2.48
N ALA A 66 -8.96 11.44 -3.79
CA ALA A 66 -10.04 12.06 -4.53
C ALA A 66 -10.43 11.19 -5.73
N SER A 67 -11.62 11.42 -6.29
CA SER A 67 -12.04 10.75 -7.52
C SER A 67 -11.20 11.20 -8.71
N VAL A 68 -11.03 10.29 -9.66
CA VAL A 68 -10.40 10.53 -10.97
C VAL A 68 -11.47 10.51 -12.05
N ASP A 69 -11.20 11.12 -13.20
CA ASP A 69 -12.15 11.13 -14.31
C ASP A 69 -12.19 9.76 -15.04
N ASP A 70 -13.28 9.51 -15.75
CA ASP A 70 -13.44 8.25 -16.50
C ASP A 70 -12.45 8.12 -17.65
N ALA A 71 -11.92 9.23 -18.19
CA ALA A 71 -10.95 9.20 -19.27
C ALA A 71 -9.62 8.60 -18.80
N GLN A 72 -9.15 8.99 -17.62
CA GLN A 72 -7.97 8.44 -16.96
C GLN A 72 -8.15 6.97 -16.60
N MET A 73 -9.35 6.58 -16.17
CA MET A 73 -9.65 5.17 -15.88
C MET A 73 -9.60 4.33 -17.16
N HIS A 74 -10.19 4.82 -18.26
CA HIS A 74 -10.13 4.14 -19.56
C HIS A 74 -8.72 4.05 -20.12
N GLU A 75 -7.91 5.11 -19.99
CA GLU A 75 -6.49 5.11 -20.39
C GLU A 75 -5.71 3.99 -19.70
N LEU A 76 -6.00 3.74 -18.42
CA LEU A 76 -5.35 2.69 -17.61
C LEU A 76 -6.02 1.31 -17.74
N HIS A 77 -7.06 1.18 -18.58
CA HIS A 77 -7.88 -0.04 -18.70
C HIS A 77 -8.50 -0.49 -17.36
N LEU A 78 -8.94 0.46 -16.54
CA LEU A 78 -9.58 0.24 -15.25
C LEU A 78 -11.07 0.59 -15.31
N ALA A 79 -11.85 0.01 -14.39
CA ALA A 79 -13.27 0.31 -14.20
C ALA A 79 -13.62 0.31 -12.71
N TRP A 80 -14.63 1.09 -12.33
CA TRP A 80 -15.17 1.08 -10.97
C TRP A 80 -16.02 -0.17 -10.73
N ASP A 81 -15.68 -0.94 -9.70
CA ASP A 81 -16.49 -2.05 -9.20
C ASP A 81 -17.16 -1.61 -7.89
N LEU A 82 -18.15 -0.72 -8.02
CA LEU A 82 -18.92 -0.23 -6.87
C LEU A 82 -20.10 -1.18 -6.60
N PRO A 83 -20.36 -1.53 -5.33
CA PRO A 83 -21.56 -2.30 -5.00
C PRO A 83 -22.80 -1.56 -5.49
N GLN A 84 -23.70 -2.28 -6.16
CA GLN A 84 -24.98 -1.73 -6.60
C GLN A 84 -25.78 -1.32 -5.34
N GLU A 85 -26.20 -0.06 -5.26
CA GLU A 85 -27.20 0.33 -4.27
C GLU A 85 -28.49 -0.44 -4.57
N ASP A 86 -28.92 -1.30 -3.65
CA ASP A 86 -30.23 -1.93 -3.73
C ASP A 86 -31.28 -0.82 -3.89
N ALA A 87 -32.05 -0.89 -4.97
CA ALA A 87 -33.14 0.03 -5.24
C ALA A 87 -33.99 0.19 -3.96
N PRO A 88 -34.43 1.42 -3.61
CA PRO A 88 -35.19 1.63 -2.39
C PRO A 88 -36.38 0.68 -2.41
N THR A 89 -36.38 -0.30 -1.49
CA THR A 89 -37.53 -1.17 -1.24
C THR A 89 -38.73 -0.26 -1.12
N SER A 90 -39.65 -0.39 -2.08
CA SER A 90 -40.91 0.33 -2.11
C SER A 90 -41.54 0.24 -0.72
N ALA A 91 -41.76 1.40 -0.11
CA ALA A 91 -42.48 1.53 1.13
C ALA A 91 -43.85 0.84 1.00
N ASP A 92 -44.08 -0.16 1.85
CA ASP A 92 -45.41 -0.51 2.37
C ASP A 92 -45.61 0.20 3.71
#